data_AF-A0A1S3XJ71-F1
#
_entry.id   AF-A0A1S3XJ71-F1
#
_cell.length_a   1.000
_cell.length_b   1.000
_cell.length_c   1.000
_cell.angle_alpha   90.00
_cell.angle_beta   90.00
_cell.angle_gamma   90.00
#
_symmetry.space_group_name_H-M   'P 1'
#
loop_
_entity.id
_entity.type
_entity.pdbx_description
1 polymer ?
#
loop_
_entity_poly.entity_id
_entity_poly.type
_entity_poly.pdbx_seq_one_letter_code
_entity_poly.pdbx_strand_id
1 'polypeptide(L)'
;MWRINQRIVKLIAELMRNHDTPESLVILASAPDLLLRATDGMLVDGEACTLPQLELLEVTARAVQPVLEWGESGLAIADGLSNLLKCRLPATVRCISHPSALVRALSTSVLRVIMHAGSLKSSAKRADVNGIHGPAYKYLSIGIIDWRADIEKCLTWEANSRIENGMCTKFLDIAAKELGCTICI
;
A
#
# COMPACT_ATOMS: atom_id res chain seq x y z
N MET A 1 15.07 14.96 14.04
CA MET A 1 14.20 13.77 14.03
C MET A 1 12.76 14.23 13.94
N TRP A 2 12.12 14.15 12.77
CA TRP A 2 10.70 14.51 12.63
C TRP A 2 9.84 13.41 13.27
N ARG A 3 8.94 13.81 14.17
CA ARG A 3 7.93 12.91 14.75
C ARG A 3 6.60 13.18 14.08
N ILE A 4 6.04 12.15 13.46
CA ILE A 4 4.70 12.22 12.88
C ILE A 4 3.67 12.27 14.01
N ASN A 5 2.66 13.12 13.85
CA ASN A 5 1.56 13.22 14.80
C ASN A 5 0.54 12.11 14.53
N GLN A 6 0.53 11.09 15.39
CA GLN A 6 -0.37 9.93 15.27
C GLN A 6 -1.85 10.31 15.24
N ARG A 7 -2.25 11.38 15.95
CA ARG A 7 -3.66 11.81 15.97
C ARG A 7 -4.10 12.30 14.60
N ILE A 8 -3.21 12.96 13.86
CA ILE A 8 -3.46 13.39 12.48
C ILE A 8 -3.56 12.18 11.56
N VAL A 9 -2.64 11.21 11.67
CA VAL A 9 -2.68 9.99 10.85
C VAL A 9 -3.98 9.21 11.08
N LYS A 10 -4.39 9.04 12.34
CA LYS A 10 -5.66 8.39 12.69
C LYS A 10 -6.86 9.14 12.12
N LEU A 11 -6.89 10.47 12.21
CA LEU A 11 -7.95 11.27 11.62
C LEU A 11 -8.05 11.08 10.10
N ILE A 12 -6.91 11.09 9.40
CA ILE A 12 -6.87 10.83 7.95
C ILE A 12 -7.39 9.41 7.66
N ALA A 13 -7.00 8.41 8.45
CA ALA A 13 -7.45 7.04 8.27
C ALA A 13 -8.97 6.89 8.47
N GLU A 14 -9.55 7.54 9.48
CA GLU A 14 -11.01 7.55 9.69
C GLU A 14 -11.75 8.21 8.52
N LEU A 15 -11.25 9.34 8.02
CA LEU A 15 -11.85 10.04 6.88
C LEU A 15 -11.76 9.22 5.59
N MET A 16 -10.64 8.52 5.36
CA MET A 16 -10.47 7.60 4.22
C MET A 16 -11.38 6.37 4.30
N ARG A 17 -11.69 5.89 5.51
CA ARG A 17 -12.54 4.72 5.75
C ARG A 17 -14.01 5.00 5.48
N ASN A 18 -14.44 6.25 5.66
CA ASN A 18 -15.83 6.63 5.49
C ASN A 18 -16.20 6.76 3.99
N HIS A 19 -16.61 5.64 3.41
CA HIS A 19 -17.06 5.59 2.02
C HIS A 19 -18.47 6.18 1.81
N ASP A 20 -19.23 6.46 2.89
CA ASP A 20 -20.54 7.12 2.80
C ASP A 20 -20.43 8.61 2.44
N THR A 21 -19.24 9.20 2.60
CA THR A 21 -18.92 10.58 2.19
C THR A 21 -17.83 10.57 1.12
N PRO A 22 -18.17 10.41 -0.18
CA PRO A 22 -17.18 10.33 -1.25
C PRO A 22 -16.32 11.60 -1.35
N GLU A 23 -16.82 12.75 -0.93
CA GLU A 23 -16.09 14.03 -0.94
C GLU A 23 -14.82 13.99 -0.09
N SER A 24 -14.89 13.41 1.11
CA SER A 24 -13.73 13.25 2.00
C SER A 24 -12.66 12.39 1.34
N LEU A 25 -13.07 11.30 0.69
CA LEU A 25 -12.17 10.40 -0.02
C LEU A 25 -11.54 11.09 -1.23
N VAL A 26 -12.33 11.82 -2.04
CA VAL A 26 -11.82 12.58 -3.19
C VAL A 26 -10.78 13.60 -2.74
N ILE A 27 -11.07 14.39 -1.70
CA ILE A 27 -10.16 15.44 -1.19
C ILE A 27 -8.84 14.82 -0.73
N LEU A 28 -8.89 13.74 0.06
CA LEU A 28 -7.68 13.11 0.61
C LEU A 28 -6.88 12.38 -0.47
N ALA A 29 -7.55 11.64 -1.35
CA ALA A 29 -6.89 10.90 -2.42
C ALA A 29 -6.32 11.82 -3.50
N SER A 30 -6.87 13.03 -3.65
CA SER A 30 -6.33 14.11 -4.50
C SER A 30 -5.18 14.89 -3.82
N ALA A 31 -4.79 14.53 -2.60
CA ALA A 31 -3.67 15.10 -1.86
C ALA A 31 -2.55 14.06 -1.60
N PRO A 32 -1.90 13.51 -2.66
CA PRO A 32 -0.93 12.41 -2.51
C PRO A 32 0.26 12.78 -1.62
N ASP A 33 0.71 14.04 -1.63
CA ASP A 33 1.79 14.53 -0.78
C ASP A 33 1.45 14.49 0.72
N LEU A 34 0.16 14.64 1.06
CA LEU A 34 -0.30 14.51 2.44
C LEU A 34 -0.24 13.05 2.89
N LEU A 35 -0.76 12.14 2.06
CA LEU A 35 -0.77 10.70 2.35
C LEU A 35 0.65 10.11 2.39
N LEU A 36 1.54 10.56 1.51
CA LEU A 36 2.97 10.21 1.54
C LEU A 36 3.59 10.65 2.86
N ARG A 37 3.44 11.92 3.24
CA ARG A 37 3.99 12.43 4.52
C ARG A 37 3.39 11.77 5.74
N ALA A 38 2.09 11.44 5.71
CA ALA A 38 1.43 10.72 6.81
C ALA A 38 2.01 9.31 7.00
N THR A 39 2.57 8.71 5.96
CA THR A 39 3.15 7.34 5.95
C THR A 39 4.68 7.33 5.94
N ASP A 40 5.35 8.47 6.12
CA ASP A 40 6.82 8.54 6.19
C ASP A 40 7.37 7.91 7.48
N GLY A 41 8.63 7.45 7.44
CA GLY A 41 9.31 7.02 8.67
C GLY A 41 8.68 5.80 9.36
N MET A 42 7.99 4.93 8.61
CA MET A 42 7.64 3.58 9.09
C MET A 42 8.93 2.83 9.40
N LEU A 43 9.16 2.49 10.68
CA LEU A 43 10.36 1.80 11.16
C LEU A 43 9.98 0.45 11.77
N VAL A 44 10.80 -0.57 11.53
CA VAL A 44 10.62 -1.92 12.07
C VAL A 44 10.91 -2.00 13.57
N ASP A 45 11.68 -1.04 14.09
CA ASP A 45 12.14 -1.04 15.48
C ASP A 45 11.44 0.05 16.32
N GLY A 46 10.53 0.82 15.72
CA GLY A 46 9.82 1.94 16.36
C GLY A 46 8.31 1.72 16.39
N GLU A 47 7.77 1.42 17.57
CA GLU A 47 6.33 1.09 17.71
C GLU A 47 5.38 2.27 17.52
N ALA A 48 5.80 3.49 17.87
CA ALA A 48 4.84 4.56 18.15
C ALA A 48 3.99 4.92 16.91
N CYS A 49 4.60 5.17 15.74
CA CYS A 49 3.86 5.64 14.56
C CYS A 49 3.47 4.55 13.57
N THR A 50 4.09 3.37 13.62
CA THR A 50 3.92 2.32 12.62
C THR A 50 2.48 1.81 12.54
N LEU A 51 1.78 1.69 13.67
CA LEU A 51 0.41 1.15 13.68
C LEU A 51 -0.62 2.10 13.02
N PRO A 52 -0.74 3.38 13.39
CA PRO A 52 -1.62 4.32 12.68
C PRO A 52 -1.32 4.43 11.18
N GLN A 53 -0.04 4.30 10.79
CA GLN A 53 0.36 4.34 9.39
C GLN A 53 -0.07 3.11 8.63
N LEU A 54 0.04 1.92 9.23
CA LEU A 54 -0.49 0.69 8.65
C LEU A 54 -2.02 0.73 8.55
N GLU A 55 -2.72 1.30 9.54
CA GLU A 55 -4.18 1.52 9.47
C GLU A 55 -4.53 2.42 8.27
N LEU A 56 -3.79 3.52 8.08
CA LEU A 56 -3.96 4.42 6.94
C LEU A 56 -3.70 3.70 5.60
N LEU A 57 -2.67 2.86 5.52
CA LEU A 57 -2.38 2.09 4.31
C LEU A 57 -3.46 1.04 4.03
N GLU A 58 -4.03 0.42 5.06
CA GLU A 58 -5.12 -0.55 4.89
C GLU A 58 -6.35 0.13 4.31
N VAL A 59 -6.80 1.25 4.89
CA VAL A 59 -7.98 1.98 4.38
C VAL A 59 -7.71 2.57 3.00
N THR A 60 -6.47 2.96 2.69
CA THR A 60 -6.08 3.39 1.35
C THR A 60 -6.21 2.25 0.34
N ALA A 61 -5.72 1.05 0.68
CA ALA A 61 -5.87 -0.13 -0.17
C ALA A 61 -7.33 -0.51 -0.40
N ARG A 62 -8.18 -0.40 0.65
CA ARG A 62 -9.62 -0.64 0.53
C ARG A 62 -10.32 0.39 -0.34
N ALA A 63 -9.87 1.64 -0.32
CA ALA A 63 -10.46 2.73 -1.10
C ALA A 63 -10.20 2.64 -2.62
N VAL A 64 -9.17 1.91 -3.05
CA VAL A 64 -8.85 1.78 -4.49
C VAL A 64 -10.05 1.26 -5.29
N GLN A 65 -10.73 0.24 -4.78
CA GLN A 65 -11.84 -0.39 -5.51
C GLN A 65 -13.09 0.50 -5.63
N PRO A 66 -13.64 1.09 -4.54
CA PRO A 66 -14.74 2.04 -4.64
C PRO A 66 -14.43 3.23 -5.56
N VAL A 67 -13.19 3.71 -5.57
CA VAL A 67 -12.78 4.81 -6.45
C VAL A 67 -12.78 4.38 -7.92
N LEU A 68 -12.37 3.14 -8.22
CA LEU A 68 -12.42 2.60 -9.59
C LEU A 68 -13.86 2.48 -10.12
N GLU A 69 -14.84 2.27 -9.23
CA GLU A 69 -16.27 2.20 -9.58
C GLU A 69 -16.84 3.56 -10.02
N TRP A 70 -16.13 4.67 -9.77
CA TRP A 70 -16.48 6.00 -10.31
C TRP A 70 -16.13 6.19 -11.80
N GLY A 71 -15.62 5.14 -12.46
CA GLY A 71 -15.30 5.15 -13.89
C GLY A 71 -14.10 6.04 -14.20
N GLU A 72 -14.14 6.74 -15.35
CA GLU A 72 -13.02 7.57 -15.83
C GLU A 72 -12.61 8.64 -14.82
N SER A 73 -13.58 9.22 -14.10
CA SER A 73 -13.33 10.26 -13.09
C SER A 73 -12.51 9.76 -11.89
N GLY A 74 -12.61 8.47 -11.56
CA GLY A 74 -11.88 7.85 -10.46
C GLY A 74 -10.50 7.30 -10.85
N LEU A 75 -10.19 7.18 -12.15
CA LEU A 75 -8.99 6.48 -12.60
C LEU A 75 -7.69 7.12 -12.10
N ALA A 76 -7.58 8.45 -12.21
CA ALA A 76 -6.40 9.19 -11.74
C ALA A 76 -6.24 9.11 -10.22
N ILE A 77 -7.36 9.10 -9.49
CA ILE A 77 -7.38 8.99 -8.04
C ILE A 77 -6.93 7.58 -7.62
N ALA A 78 -7.50 6.55 -8.23
CA ALA A 78 -7.12 5.15 -7.98
C ALA A 78 -5.65 4.88 -8.33
N ASP A 79 -5.12 5.52 -9.37
CA ASP A 79 -3.70 5.47 -9.73
C ASP A 79 -2.83 6.11 -8.64
N GLY A 80 -3.19 7.31 -8.16
CA GLY A 80 -2.50 7.96 -7.04
C GLY A 80 -2.47 7.11 -5.77
N LEU A 81 -3.59 6.52 -5.39
CA LEU A 81 -3.67 5.60 -4.25
C LEU A 81 -2.82 4.34 -4.46
N SER A 82 -2.86 3.75 -5.66
CA SER A 82 -2.06 2.57 -6.01
C SER A 82 -0.56 2.88 -5.96
N ASN A 83 -0.15 4.05 -6.46
CA ASN A 83 1.23 4.51 -6.41
C ASN A 83 1.71 4.73 -4.98
N LEU A 84 0.89 5.28 -4.09
CA LEU A 84 1.22 5.37 -2.66
C LEU A 84 1.47 3.98 -2.05
N LEU A 85 0.57 3.03 -2.28
CA LEU A 85 0.68 1.66 -1.78
C LEU A 85 1.96 0.99 -2.31
N LYS A 86 2.26 1.22 -3.58
CA LYS A 86 3.45 0.71 -4.26
C LYS A 86 4.73 1.27 -3.63
N CYS A 87 4.76 2.56 -3.34
CA CYS A 87 5.86 3.23 -2.67
C CYS A 87 6.08 2.74 -1.24
N ARG A 88 5.02 2.33 -0.54
CA ARG A 88 5.09 1.85 0.86
C ARG A 88 5.20 0.34 1.00
N LEU A 89 5.08 -0.41 -0.09
CA LEU A 89 5.12 -1.86 -0.09
C LEU A 89 6.35 -2.45 0.62
N PRO A 90 7.61 -2.01 0.35
CA PRO A 90 8.78 -2.55 1.06
C PRO A 90 8.72 -2.32 2.58
N ALA A 91 8.26 -1.14 3.02
CA ALA A 91 8.14 -0.81 4.43
C ALA A 91 7.05 -1.65 5.11
N THR A 92 5.91 -1.86 4.44
CA THR A 92 4.83 -2.75 4.90
C THR A 92 5.32 -4.20 5.04
N VAL A 93 6.06 -4.71 4.06
CA VAL A 93 6.66 -6.06 4.14
C VAL A 93 7.64 -6.17 5.30
N ARG A 94 8.49 -5.15 5.50
CA ARG A 94 9.42 -5.09 6.64
C ARG A 94 8.70 -5.20 8.00
N CYS A 95 7.48 -4.66 8.10
CA CYS A 95 6.65 -4.71 9.31
C CYS A 95 6.16 -6.12 9.65
N ILE A 96 6.15 -7.09 8.71
CA ILE A 96 5.88 -8.51 9.02
C ILE A 96 6.87 -9.05 10.04
N SER A 97 8.05 -8.46 10.10
CA SER A 97 9.13 -8.98 10.90
C SER A 97 9.40 -8.11 12.14
N HIS A 98 8.44 -7.26 12.49
CA HIS A 98 8.40 -6.40 13.67
C HIS A 98 8.15 -7.21 14.96
N PRO A 99 8.70 -6.81 16.14
CA PRO A 99 8.52 -7.52 17.42
C PRO A 99 7.07 -7.59 17.91
N SER A 100 6.29 -6.51 17.75
CA SER A 100 4.85 -6.48 18.05
C SER A 100 4.03 -7.38 17.12
N ALA A 101 3.27 -8.31 17.69
CA ALA A 101 2.36 -9.19 16.96
C ALA A 101 1.24 -8.44 16.23
N LEU A 102 0.78 -7.33 16.80
CA LEU A 102 -0.28 -6.52 16.21
C LEU A 102 0.19 -5.84 14.92
N VAL A 103 1.42 -5.31 14.92
CA VAL A 103 2.03 -4.71 13.72
C VAL A 103 2.17 -5.75 12.61
N ARG A 104 2.60 -6.98 12.95
CA ARG A 104 2.68 -8.08 11.98
C ARG A 104 1.33 -8.46 11.40
N ALA A 105 0.31 -8.61 12.25
CA ALA A 105 -1.03 -8.98 11.81
C ALA A 105 -1.61 -7.91 10.87
N LEU A 106 -1.45 -6.64 11.22
CA LEU A 106 -1.96 -5.53 10.43
C LEU A 106 -1.19 -5.37 9.11
N SER A 107 0.14 -5.52 9.10
CA SER A 107 0.91 -5.47 7.84
C SER A 107 0.53 -6.60 6.89
N THR A 108 0.32 -7.82 7.40
CA THR A 108 -0.22 -8.94 6.59
C THR A 108 -1.63 -8.63 6.07
N SER A 109 -2.49 -7.99 6.86
CA SER A 109 -3.82 -7.54 6.40
C SER A 109 -3.72 -6.54 5.25
N VAL A 110 -2.87 -5.51 5.39
CA VAL A 110 -2.61 -4.51 4.33
C VAL A 110 -2.20 -5.18 3.03
N LEU A 111 -1.23 -6.11 3.08
CA LEU A 111 -0.74 -6.82 1.90
C LEU A 111 -1.83 -7.66 1.24
N ARG A 112 -2.68 -8.32 2.05
CA ARG A 112 -3.82 -9.08 1.54
C ARG A 112 -4.81 -8.19 0.80
N VAL A 113 -5.16 -7.04 1.37
CA VAL A 113 -6.06 -6.08 0.71
C VAL A 113 -5.45 -5.55 -0.59
N ILE A 114 -4.16 -5.23 -0.60
CA ILE A 114 -3.43 -4.81 -1.82
C ILE A 114 -3.53 -5.88 -2.91
N MET A 115 -3.31 -7.15 -2.57
CA MET A 115 -3.45 -8.27 -3.54
C MET A 115 -4.85 -8.35 -4.12
N HIS A 116 -5.89 -8.18 -3.30
CA HIS A 116 -7.27 -8.22 -3.77
C HIS A 116 -7.63 -7.01 -4.66
N ALA A 117 -7.12 -5.81 -4.34
CA ALA A 117 -7.30 -4.63 -5.18
C ALA A 117 -6.68 -4.80 -6.59
N GLY A 118 -5.60 -5.58 -6.69
CA GLY A 118 -4.96 -5.94 -7.96
C GLY A 118 -5.72 -6.94 -8.83
N SER A 119 -6.41 -7.89 -8.21
CA SER A 119 -7.05 -9.02 -8.91
C SER A 119 -8.30 -8.64 -9.71
N LEU A 120 -8.91 -7.48 -9.44
CA LEU A 120 -10.22 -7.10 -9.99
C LEU A 120 -10.14 -6.43 -11.37
N LYS A 121 -8.93 -6.20 -11.92
CA LYS A 121 -8.74 -5.66 -13.28
C LYS A 121 -8.44 -6.73 -14.31
N SER A 122 -9.49 -7.27 -14.95
CA SER A 122 -9.39 -7.79 -16.32
C SER A 122 -10.61 -7.54 -17.23
N SER A 123 -11.69 -6.91 -16.78
CA SER A 123 -12.91 -6.74 -17.61
C SER A 123 -13.11 -5.35 -18.24
N ALA A 124 -12.30 -4.35 -17.88
CA ALA A 124 -12.35 -3.05 -18.55
C ALA A 124 -11.66 -3.16 -19.92
N LYS A 125 -12.46 -3.22 -21.00
CA LYS A 125 -11.99 -3.16 -22.38
C LYS A 125 -11.03 -1.99 -22.55
N ARG A 126 -9.82 -2.29 -23.05
CA ARG A 126 -8.85 -1.28 -23.48
C ARG A 126 -9.48 -0.47 -24.61
N ALA A 127 -9.80 0.79 -24.35
CA ALA A 127 -9.99 1.77 -25.41
C ALA A 127 -8.61 2.34 -25.75
N ASP A 128 -8.11 2.01 -26.93
CA ASP A 128 -6.93 2.64 -27.53
C ASP A 128 -7.21 4.14 -27.71
N VAL A 129 -6.47 5.02 -27.04
CA VAL A 129 -6.50 6.45 -27.33
C VAL A 129 -5.06 6.97 -27.42
N ASN A 130 -4.61 7.16 -28.66
CA ASN A 130 -3.47 8.01 -29.00
C ASN A 130 -3.74 9.45 -28.55
N GLY A 131 -2.86 10.06 -27.74
CA GLY A 131 -3.01 11.45 -27.29
C GLY A 131 -1.79 12.09 -26.63
N ILE A 132 -0.94 12.72 -27.43
CA ILE A 132 -0.22 14.01 -27.27
C ILE A 132 0.27 14.46 -25.86
N HIS A 133 1.61 14.40 -25.69
CA HIS A 133 2.55 15.25 -24.93
C HIS A 133 2.03 16.21 -23.83
N GLY A 134 2.37 15.89 -22.57
CA GLY A 134 2.39 16.78 -21.38
C GLY A 134 3.63 16.54 -20.50
N PRO A 135 3.95 17.41 -19.52
CA PRO A 135 5.27 17.50 -18.89
C PRO A 135 5.62 16.32 -17.97
N ALA A 136 6.93 16.19 -17.70
CA ALA A 136 7.64 15.01 -17.20
C ALA A 136 7.37 14.58 -15.75
N TYR A 137 6.12 14.29 -15.40
CA TYR A 137 5.78 13.39 -14.30
C TYR A 137 5.02 12.21 -14.90
N LYS A 138 5.76 11.28 -15.50
CA LYS A 138 5.21 9.95 -15.82
C LYS A 138 5.00 9.22 -14.51
N TYR A 139 3.90 9.54 -13.83
CA TYR A 139 3.18 8.59 -12.99
C TYR A 139 3.15 7.28 -13.75
N LEU A 140 3.51 6.18 -13.09
CA LEU A 140 3.29 4.84 -13.64
C LEU A 140 1.85 4.86 -14.16
N SER A 141 1.67 4.85 -15.48
CA SER A 141 0.39 4.45 -16.02
C SER A 141 0.04 3.14 -15.33
N ILE A 142 -1.25 2.84 -15.19
CA ILE A 142 -1.77 1.49 -14.88
C ILE A 142 -1.39 0.55 -16.06
N GLY A 143 -0.10 0.45 -16.39
CA GLY A 143 0.51 -0.82 -16.69
C GLY A 143 0.20 -1.70 -15.50
N ILE A 144 -0.33 -2.86 -15.81
CA ILE A 144 -0.88 -3.84 -14.89
C ILE A 144 0.11 -3.98 -13.71
N ILE A 145 -0.22 -3.39 -12.55
CA ILE A 145 0.58 -3.58 -11.34
C ILE A 145 0.37 -5.03 -10.94
N ASP A 146 1.39 -5.84 -11.13
CA ASP A 146 1.38 -7.21 -10.67
C ASP A 146 1.70 -7.23 -9.17
N TRP A 147 0.66 -6.92 -8.39
CA TRP A 147 0.77 -6.86 -6.93
C TRP A 147 1.30 -8.15 -6.33
N ARG A 148 1.00 -9.31 -6.94
CA ARG A 148 1.52 -10.60 -6.50
C ARG A 148 3.04 -10.64 -6.69
N ALA A 149 3.52 -10.42 -7.91
CA ALA A 149 4.95 -10.45 -8.20
C ALA A 149 5.72 -9.42 -7.38
N ASP A 150 5.13 -8.25 -7.16
CA ASP A 150 5.73 -7.17 -6.40
C ASP A 150 5.84 -7.49 -4.90
N ILE A 151 4.82 -8.10 -4.33
CA ILE A 151 4.82 -8.57 -2.93
C ILE A 151 5.83 -9.70 -2.76
N GLU A 152 5.85 -10.69 -3.66
CA GLU A 152 6.82 -11.81 -3.64
C GLU A 152 8.26 -11.31 -3.74
N LYS A 153 8.52 -10.33 -4.61
CA LYS A 153 9.82 -9.67 -4.73
C LYS A 153 10.23 -8.98 -3.42
N CYS A 154 9.33 -8.26 -2.78
CA CYS A 154 9.61 -7.58 -1.52
C CYS A 154 9.82 -8.57 -0.36
N LEU A 155 9.02 -9.65 -0.29
CA LEU A 155 9.18 -10.72 0.70
C LEU A 155 10.53 -11.43 0.54
N THR A 156 10.91 -11.75 -0.69
CA THR A 156 12.20 -12.33 -1.04
C THR A 156 13.36 -11.43 -0.61
N TRP A 157 13.28 -10.14 -0.94
CA TRP A 157 14.32 -9.18 -0.57
C TRP A 157 14.48 -9.03 0.95
N GLU A 158 13.37 -8.92 1.69
CA GLU A 158 13.41 -8.85 3.16
C GLU A 158 13.93 -10.15 3.78
N ALA A 159 13.54 -11.32 3.24
CA ALA A 159 14.05 -12.61 3.71
C ALA A 159 15.57 -12.72 3.52
N ASN A 160 16.09 -12.35 2.35
CA ASN A 160 17.53 -12.32 2.09
C ASN A 160 18.26 -11.34 3.01
N SER A 161 17.74 -10.13 3.17
CA SER A 161 18.30 -9.15 4.13
C SER A 161 18.35 -9.71 5.55
N ARG A 162 17.32 -10.43 5.99
CA ARG A 162 17.29 -11.07 7.31
C ARG A 162 18.36 -12.15 7.45
N ILE A 163 18.50 -13.01 6.45
CA ILE A 163 19.49 -14.10 6.44
C ILE A 163 20.91 -13.53 6.47
N GLU A 164 21.20 -12.52 5.65
CA GLU A 164 22.51 -11.84 5.63
C GLU A 164 22.88 -11.24 7.00
N ASN A 165 21.88 -10.80 7.76
CA ASN A 165 22.05 -10.24 9.11
C ASN A 165 21.90 -11.29 10.24
N GLY A 166 21.80 -12.59 9.91
CA GLY A 166 21.66 -13.67 10.89
C GLY A 166 20.33 -13.66 11.68
N MET A 167 19.30 -13.00 11.14
CA MET A 167 17.98 -12.87 11.75
C MET A 167 17.01 -13.98 11.29
N CYS A 168 16.01 -14.27 12.14
CA CYS A 168 14.99 -15.27 11.83
C CYS A 168 13.99 -14.77 10.75
N THR A 169 13.66 -15.65 9.79
CA THR A 169 12.69 -15.42 8.71
C THR A 169 11.30 -15.99 8.99
N LYS A 170 11.09 -16.67 10.14
CA LYS A 170 9.87 -17.43 10.44
C LYS A 170 8.57 -16.64 10.23
N PHE A 171 8.55 -15.36 10.59
CA PHE A 171 7.36 -14.53 10.39
C PHE A 171 7.08 -14.23 8.92
N LEU A 172 8.11 -14.07 8.09
CA LEU A 172 7.98 -13.90 6.64
C LEU A 172 7.43 -15.18 6.01
N ASP A 173 7.94 -16.34 6.40
CA ASP A 173 7.47 -17.63 5.88
C ASP A 173 5.99 -17.89 6.21
N ILE A 174 5.56 -17.52 7.42
CA ILE A 174 4.15 -17.62 7.84
C ILE A 174 3.29 -16.65 7.02
N ALA A 175 3.69 -15.38 6.92
CA ALA A 175 2.93 -14.37 6.19
C ALA A 175 2.84 -14.71 4.69
N ALA A 176 3.93 -15.18 4.07
CA ALA A 176 3.94 -15.61 2.67
C ALA A 176 2.96 -16.75 2.43
N LYS A 177 2.91 -17.76 3.31
CA LYS A 177 1.92 -18.83 3.24
C LYS A 177 0.49 -18.32 3.38
N GLU A 178 0.23 -17.41 4.32
CA GLU A 178 -1.11 -16.81 4.50
C GLU A 178 -1.56 -15.99 3.29
N LEU A 179 -0.63 -15.33 2.61
CA LEU A 179 -0.88 -14.56 1.38
C LEU A 179 -0.91 -15.45 0.13
N GLY A 180 -0.50 -16.72 0.23
CA GLY A 180 -0.30 -17.59 -0.93
C GLY A 180 0.80 -17.11 -1.87
N CYS A 181 1.84 -16.48 -1.32
CA CYS A 181 3.03 -15.97 -2.01
C CYS A 181 4.23 -16.91 -1.82
N THR A 182 5.16 -16.87 -2.77
CA THR A 182 6.42 -17.62 -2.69
C THR A 182 7.59 -16.71 -2.32
N ILE A 183 8.49 -17.19 -1.46
CA ILE A 183 9.77 -16.55 -1.15
C ILE A 183 10.86 -17.33 -1.87
N CYS A 184 11.65 -16.66 -2.71
CA CYS A 184 12.74 -17.25 -3.48
C CYS A 184 14.09 -16.83 -2.88
N ILE A 185 14.58 -17.60 -1.91
CA ILE A 185 15.87 -17.36 -1.24
C ILE A 185 17.03 -17.80 -2.15
#